data_AF-A0A950DT26-F1
#
_entry.id   AF-A0A950DT26-F1
#
_cell.length_a   1.000
_cell.length_b   1.000
_cell.length_c   1.000
_cell.angle_alpha   90.00
_cell.angle_beta   90.00
_cell.angle_gamma   90.00
#
_symmetry.space_group_name_H-M   'P 1'
#
loop_
_entity.id
_entity.type
_entity.pdbx_description
1 polymer ?
#
loop_
_entity_poly.entity_id
_entity_poly.type
_entity_poly.pdbx_seq_one_letter_code
_entity_poly.pdbx_strand_id
1 'polypeptide(L)'
;AIEHFVHGLGLLLAGHDAALDDCATSELVVRLRSALEPFHASGEVLRPDFGAYGELRVDGDLLDAATPVAAWLSFDDRSMRQLPDGRLQAVPRQRVCLSLTVTLHPCRIVDCAVFLEQMA
;
A
#
# COMPACT_ATOMS: atom_id res chain seq x y z
N ALA A 1 10.95 5.32 -4.34
CA ALA A 1 9.82 5.72 -3.47
C ALA A 1 8.70 4.68 -3.47
N ILE A 2 8.13 4.31 -4.62
CA ILE A 2 6.97 3.39 -4.72
C ILE A 2 7.22 2.05 -4.02
N GLU A 3 8.33 1.37 -4.29
CA GLU A 3 8.66 0.09 -3.63
C GLU A 3 8.75 0.23 -2.11
N HIS A 4 9.45 1.26 -1.62
CA HIS A 4 9.57 1.54 -0.19
C HIS A 4 8.19 1.82 0.44
N PHE A 5 7.34 2.58 -0.26
CA PHE A 5 5.98 2.85 0.18
C PHE A 5 5.15 1.56 0.30
N VAL A 6 5.22 0.67 -0.68
CA VAL A 6 4.46 -0.59 -0.71
C VAL A 6 4.93 -1.54 0.40
N HIS A 7 6.25 -1.66 0.57
CA HIS A 7 6.80 -2.44 1.67
C HIS A 7 6.37 -1.88 3.04
N GLY A 8 6.47 -0.57 3.22
CA GLY A 8 6.02 0.10 4.45
C GLY A 8 4.52 -0.03 4.68
N LEU A 9 3.69 0.02 3.63
CA LEU A 9 2.26 -0.25 3.71
C LEU A 9 2.00 -1.69 4.18
N GLY A 10 2.74 -2.67 3.66
CA GLY A 10 2.67 -4.05 4.14
C GLY A 10 3.00 -4.17 5.62
N LEU A 11 4.07 -3.51 6.09
CA LEU A 11 4.42 -3.47 7.51
C LEU A 11 3.31 -2.85 8.37
N LEU A 12 2.74 -1.71 7.94
CA LEU A 12 1.62 -1.10 8.66
C LEU A 12 0.42 -2.03 8.74
N LEU A 13 0.03 -2.69 7.64
CA LEU A 13 -1.07 -3.66 7.64
C LEU A 13 -0.81 -4.86 8.56
N ALA A 14 0.46 -5.21 8.75
CA ALA A 14 0.89 -6.25 9.68
C ALA A 14 0.99 -5.78 11.14
N GLY A 15 0.54 -4.56 11.46
CA GLY A 15 0.63 -3.98 12.80
C GLY A 15 2.06 -3.65 13.23
N HIS A 16 2.98 -3.50 12.28
CA HIS A 16 4.36 -3.07 12.53
C HIS A 16 4.53 -1.58 12.24
N ASP A 17 5.50 -0.95 12.89
CA ASP A 17 5.91 0.39 12.51
C ASP A 17 6.60 0.39 11.15
N ALA A 18 6.27 1.40 10.34
CA ALA A 18 6.88 1.64 9.04
C ALA A 18 7.44 3.06 8.96
N ALA A 19 8.68 3.17 8.50
CA ALA A 19 9.34 4.45 8.22
C ALA A 19 8.92 4.98 6.83
N LEU A 20 7.70 5.53 6.74
CA LEU A 20 7.17 6.04 5.46
C LEU A 20 7.59 7.49 5.17
N ASP A 21 8.16 8.21 6.12
CA ASP A 21 8.45 9.66 6.01
C ASP A 21 9.45 10.01 4.90
N ASP A 22 10.26 9.04 4.47
CA ASP A 22 11.23 9.20 3.38
C ASP A 22 10.61 9.03 1.99
N CYS A 23 9.42 8.42 1.91
CA CYS A 23 8.79 8.06 0.63
C CYS A 23 7.36 8.57 0.46
N ALA A 24 6.73 9.07 1.51
CA ALA A 24 5.38 9.65 1.49
C ALA A 24 5.36 11.04 2.14
N THR A 25 4.28 11.79 1.93
CA THR A 25 4.00 13.02 2.70
C THR A 25 3.50 12.68 4.10
N SER A 26 3.80 13.54 5.06
CA SER A 26 3.33 13.36 6.44
C SER A 26 1.79 13.32 6.53
N GLU A 27 1.07 14.13 5.72
CA GLU A 27 -0.39 14.03 5.65
C GLU A 27 -0.87 12.65 5.21
N LEU A 28 -0.23 12.05 4.19
CA LEU A 28 -0.60 10.71 3.73
C LEU A 28 -0.33 9.67 4.82
N VAL A 29 0.83 9.74 5.48
CA VAL A 29 1.18 8.82 6.58
C VAL A 29 0.17 8.89 7.73
N VAL A 30 -0.24 10.09 8.13
CA VAL A 30 -1.26 10.28 9.19
C VAL A 30 -2.61 9.71 8.77
N ARG A 31 -3.03 9.92 7.52
CA ARG A 31 -4.28 9.36 6.98
C ARG A 31 -4.25 7.84 6.96
N LEU A 32 -3.14 7.23 6.53
CA LEU A 32 -2.97 5.77 6.50
C LEU A 32 -3.03 5.17 7.90
N ARG A 33 -2.30 5.73 8.87
CA ARG A 33 -2.33 5.24 10.26
C ARG A 33 -3.72 5.36 10.86
N SER A 34 -4.39 6.49 10.66
CA SER A 34 -5.77 6.70 11.12
C SER A 34 -6.75 5.68 10.52
N ALA A 35 -6.57 5.31 9.24
CA ALA A 35 -7.43 4.33 8.57
C ALA A 35 -7.23 2.89 9.09
N LEU A 36 -6.01 2.57 9.56
CA LEU A 36 -5.66 1.24 10.07
C LEU A 36 -5.92 1.06 11.56
N GLU A 37 -5.99 2.15 12.32
CA GLU A 37 -6.20 2.14 13.78
C GLU A 37 -7.38 1.23 14.23
N PRO A 38 -8.58 1.26 13.60
CA PRO A 38 -9.68 0.40 14.03
C PRO A 38 -9.40 -1.09 13.84
N PHE A 39 -8.62 -1.44 12.81
CA PHE A 39 -8.24 -2.83 12.53
C PHE A 39 -7.23 -3.32 13.58
N HIS A 40 -6.21 -2.52 13.87
CA HIS A 40 -5.22 -2.87 14.90
C HIS A 40 -5.84 -2.99 16.29
N ALA A 41 -6.77 -2.09 16.64
CA ALA A 41 -7.48 -2.13 17.92
C ALA A 41 -8.31 -3.41 18.13
N SER A 42 -8.70 -4.11 17.05
CA SER A 42 -9.42 -5.38 17.14
C SER A 42 -8.54 -6.58 17.51
N GLY A 43 -7.21 -6.41 17.53
CA GLY A 43 -6.24 -7.49 17.74
C GLY A 43 -6.04 -8.39 16.53
N GLU A 44 -6.62 -8.03 15.39
CA GLU A 44 -6.46 -8.72 14.12
C GLU A 44 -5.26 -8.17 13.37
N VAL A 45 -4.47 -9.08 12.82
CA VAL A 45 -3.25 -8.72 12.10
C VAL A 45 -3.27 -9.39 10.74
N LEU A 46 -2.99 -8.64 9.69
CA LEU A 46 -2.73 -9.23 8.38
C LEU A 46 -1.30 -9.77 8.32
N ARG A 47 -1.12 -10.88 7.62
CA ARG A 47 0.17 -11.40 7.18
C ARG A 47 0.25 -11.09 5.68
N PRO A 48 0.88 -9.96 5.30
CA PRO A 48 0.97 -9.56 3.90
C PRO A 48 1.70 -10.62 3.08
N ASP A 49 1.09 -11.01 1.97
CA ASP A 49 1.74 -11.82 0.93
C ASP A 49 1.30 -11.26 -0.42
N PHE A 50 2.11 -10.34 -0.93
CA PHE A 50 1.95 -9.80 -2.28
C PHE A 50 2.56 -10.81 -3.23
N GLY A 51 1.71 -11.51 -3.99
CA GLY A 51 2.07 -12.70 -4.74
C GLY A 51 3.14 -12.49 -5.82
N ALA A 52 3.28 -13.49 -6.70
CA ALA A 52 4.31 -13.41 -7.74
C ALA A 52 4.02 -12.36 -8.83
N TYR A 53 2.78 -11.87 -8.91
CA TYR A 53 2.37 -10.84 -9.87
C TYR A 53 2.54 -9.45 -9.27
N GLY A 54 3.24 -8.59 -10.01
CA GLY A 54 3.33 -7.15 -9.75
C GLY A 54 3.54 -6.41 -11.06
N GLU A 55 2.72 -5.40 -11.31
CA GLU A 55 2.81 -4.52 -12.47
C GLU A 55 2.76 -3.06 -12.03
N LEU A 56 3.76 -2.28 -12.45
CA LEU A 56 3.83 -0.85 -12.22
C LEU A 56 3.68 -0.11 -13.54
N ARG A 57 2.67 0.74 -13.62
CA ARG A 57 2.49 1.71 -14.70
C ARG A 57 2.69 3.11 -14.15
N VAL A 58 3.44 3.95 -14.87
CA VAL A 58 3.62 5.38 -14.55
C VAL A 58 3.19 6.19 -15.76
N ASP A 59 2.42 7.25 -15.53
CA ASP A 59 1.90 8.15 -16.57
C ASP A 59 2.13 9.61 -16.17
N GLY A 60 2.65 10.39 -17.10
CA GLY A 60 3.08 11.77 -16.90
C GLY A 60 4.44 12.07 -17.52
N ASP A 61 4.78 13.35 -17.58
CA ASP A 61 6.10 13.80 -18.04
C ASP A 61 7.14 13.64 -16.92
N LEU A 62 8.04 12.67 -17.10
CA LEU A 62 9.09 12.37 -16.13
C LEU A 62 10.22 13.42 -16.11
N LEU A 63 10.26 14.33 -17.09
CA LEU A 63 11.22 15.40 -17.18
C LEU A 63 10.72 16.69 -16.51
N ASP A 64 9.40 16.84 -16.38
CA ASP A 64 8.78 17.94 -15.64
C ASP A 64 8.61 17.60 -14.15
N ALA A 65 9.65 17.87 -13.37
CA ALA A 65 9.62 17.62 -11.93
C ALA A 65 8.62 18.50 -11.15
N ALA A 66 8.08 19.57 -11.75
CA ALA A 66 7.12 20.45 -11.10
C ALA A 66 5.70 19.85 -11.10
N THR A 67 5.41 18.93 -12.02
CA THR A 67 4.10 18.31 -12.17
C THR A 67 4.09 16.91 -11.53
N PRO A 68 3.18 16.62 -10.59
CA PRO A 68 3.02 15.26 -10.08
C PRO A 68 2.60 14.28 -11.18
N VAL A 69 3.13 13.06 -11.12
CA VAL A 69 2.80 11.97 -12.04
C VAL A 69 1.84 10.99 -11.39
N ALA A 70 1.04 10.31 -12.22
CA ALA A 70 0.18 9.23 -11.77
C ALA A 70 0.92 7.89 -11.90
N ALA A 71 0.78 7.03 -10.89
CA ALA A 71 1.29 5.67 -10.95
C ALA A 71 0.21 4.67 -10.50
N TRP A 72 0.20 3.50 -11.11
CA TRP A 72 -0.69 2.40 -10.74
C TRP A 72 0.16 1.17 -10.48
N LEU A 73 0.00 0.60 -9.30
CA LEU A 73 0.61 -0.66 -8.94
C LEU A 73 -0.47 -1.72 -8.78
N SER A 74 -0.44 -2.74 -9.62
CA SER A 74 -1.33 -3.90 -9.53
C SER A 74 -0.58 -5.11 -9.01
N PHE A 75 -1.10 -5.80 -8.00
CA PHE A 75 -0.51 -7.02 -7.46
C PHE A 75 -1.58 -7.99 -6.99
N ASP A 76 -1.23 -9.27 -6.94
CA ASP A 76 -2.11 -10.28 -6.35
C ASP A 76 -1.97 -10.24 -4.82
N ASP A 77 -3.08 -10.12 -4.12
CA ASP A 77 -3.11 -10.21 -2.66
C ASP A 77 -3.41 -11.66 -2.23
N ARG A 78 -2.40 -12.28 -1.61
CA ARG A 78 -2.47 -13.62 -1.01
C ARG A 78 -2.36 -13.55 0.51
N SER A 79 -2.57 -12.37 1.09
CA SER A 79 -2.43 -12.16 2.52
C SER A 79 -3.29 -13.13 3.33
N MET A 80 -2.87 -13.38 4.56
CA MET A 80 -3.63 -14.20 5.50
C MET A 80 -4.02 -13.32 6.69
N ARG A 81 -5.24 -13.44 7.18
CA ARG A 81 -5.64 -12.82 8.45
C ARG A 81 -5.23 -13.75 9.59
N GLN A 82 -4.48 -13.24 10.55
CA GLN A 82 -4.18 -13.94 11.79
C GLN A 82 -5.26 -13.57 12.83
N LEU A 83 -5.98 -14.59 13.29
CA LEU A 83 -7.01 -14.46 14.32
C LEU A 83 -6.38 -14.37 15.72
N PRO A 84 -7.13 -13.90 16.74
CA PRO A 84 -6.63 -13.79 18.12
C PRO A 84 -6.14 -15.11 18.74
N ASP A 85 -6.66 -16.25 18.27
CA ASP A 85 -6.24 -17.60 18.70
C ASP A 85 -5.00 -18.13 17.95
N GLY A 86 -4.41 -17.30 17.07
CA GLY A 86 -3.22 -17.62 16.28
C GLY A 86 -3.50 -18.38 14.98
N ARG A 87 -4.75 -18.76 14.69
CA ARG A 87 -5.08 -19.40 13.41
C ARG A 87 -4.95 -18.42 12.24
N LEU A 88 -4.52 -18.94 11.10
CA LEU A 88 -4.46 -18.20 9.85
C LEU A 88 -5.72 -18.48 9.02
N GLN A 89 -6.41 -17.42 8.62
CA GLN A 89 -7.55 -17.46 7.73
C GLN A 89 -7.17 -16.82 6.40
N ALA A 90 -7.37 -17.55 5.30
CA ALA A 90 -7.20 -16.98 3.97
C ALA A 90 -8.25 -15.89 3.74
N VAL A 91 -7.81 -14.70 3.32
CA VAL A 91 -8.71 -13.74 2.69
C VAL A 91 -8.93 -14.16 1.24
N PRO A 92 -10.12 -13.87 0.66
CA PRO A 92 -10.36 -14.11 -0.75
C PRO A 92 -9.24 -13.50 -1.60
N ARG A 93 -8.65 -14.31 -2.48
CA ARG A 93 -7.62 -13.80 -3.40
C ARG A 93 -8.26 -12.75 -4.29
N GLN A 94 -7.58 -11.63 -4.38
CA GLN A 94 -8.04 -10.48 -5.14
C GLN A 94 -6.84 -9.80 -5.77
N ARG A 95 -7.07 -9.16 -6.91
CA ARG A 95 -6.08 -8.27 -7.47
C ARG A 95 -6.30 -6.90 -6.89
N VAL A 96 -5.26 -6.37 -6.28
CA VAL A 96 -5.28 -5.04 -5.67
C VAL A 96 -4.60 -4.09 -6.64
N CYS A 97 -5.25 -2.97 -6.92
CA CYS A 97 -4.69 -1.87 -7.69
C CYS A 97 -4.56 -0.64 -6.79
N LEU A 98 -3.33 -0.17 -6.61
CA LEU A 98 -3.03 1.08 -5.92
C LEU A 98 -2.84 2.18 -6.97
N SER A 99 -3.72 3.18 -6.97
CA SER A 99 -3.48 4.44 -7.68
C SER A 99 -2.70 5.37 -6.76
N LEU A 100 -1.60 5.93 -7.25
CA LEU A 100 -0.67 6.76 -6.52
C LEU A 100 -0.48 8.08 -7.26
N THR A 101 -0.43 9.17 -6.51
CA THR A 101 0.06 10.47 -7.01
C THR A 101 1.47 10.68 -6.49
N VAL A 102 2.42 10.99 -7.38
CA VAL A 102 3.86 10.97 -7.06
C VAL A 102 4.52 12.27 -7.49
N THR A 103 5.21 12.97 -6.58
CA THR A 103 6.14 14.04 -6.95
C THR A 103 7.48 13.44 -7.35
N LEU A 104 8.20 14.06 -8.29
CA LEU A 104 9.49 13.54 -8.77
C LEU A 104 10.70 14.08 -8.00
N HIS A 105 10.62 15.31 -7.47
CA HIS A 105 11.71 15.91 -6.70
C HIS A 105 11.21 16.76 -5.49
N PRO A 106 11.38 16.28 -4.24
CA PRO A 106 11.82 14.94 -3.88
C PRO A 106 10.79 13.88 -4.33
N CYS A 107 11.27 12.65 -4.59
CA CYS A 107 10.40 11.57 -5.02
C CYS A 107 9.53 11.07 -3.86
N ARG A 108 8.24 11.45 -3.84
CA ARG A 108 7.32 11.17 -2.73
C ARG A 108 5.92 10.81 -3.23
N ILE A 109 5.26 9.90 -2.52
CA ILE A 109 3.84 9.61 -2.69
C ILE A 109 3.05 10.68 -1.91
N VAL A 110 2.21 11.43 -2.62
CA VAL A 110 1.41 12.51 -2.01
C VAL A 110 -0.01 12.09 -1.70
N ASP A 111 -0.54 11.13 -2.46
CA ASP A 111 -1.86 10.55 -2.24
C ASP A 111 -1.91 9.12 -2.78
N CYS A 112 -2.83 8.31 -2.25
CA CYS A 112 -3.09 6.97 -2.76
C CYS A 112 -4.56 6.57 -2.62
N ALA A 113 -5.04 5.76 -3.55
CA ALA A 113 -6.33 5.10 -3.52
C ALA A 113 -6.18 3.61 -3.82
N VAL A 114 -7.04 2.80 -3.21
CA VAL A 114 -7.05 1.33 -3.37
C VAL A 114 -8.31 0.93 -4.13
N PHE A 115 -8.13 0.08 -5.14
CA PHE A 115 -9.20 -0.54 -5.90
C PHE A 115 -9.05 -2.05 -5.85
N LEU A 116 -10.18 -2.75 -5.72
CA LEU A 116 -10.22 -4.21 -5.74
C LEU A 116 -10.75 -4.67 -7.10
N GLU A 117 -9.95 -5.45 -7.80
CA GLU A 117 -10.37 -6.15 -9.00
C GLU A 117 -10.78 -7.57 -8.63
N GLN A 118 -12.01 -7.95 -8.98
CA GLN A 118 -12.45 -9.34 -8.84
C GLN A 118 -11.69 -10.20 -9.85
N MET A 119 -10.95 -11.18 -9.33
CA MET A 119 -10.32 -12.20 -10.16
C MET A 119 -11.41 -13.15 -10.69
N ALA A 120 -11.46 -13.34 -12.01
CA ALA A 120 -12.39 -14.23 -12.69
C ALA A 120 -12.07 -15.71 -12.44
#